data_AF-B7GQP7-F1
#
_entry.id   AF-B7GQP7-F1
#
_cell.length_a   1.000
_cell.length_b   1.000
_cell.length_c   1.000
_cell.angle_alpha   90.00
_cell.angle_beta   90.00
_cell.angle_gamma   90.00
#
_symmetry.space_group_name_H-M   'P 1'
#
loop_
_entity.id
_entity.type
_entity.pdbx_description
1 polymer ?
#
loop_
_entity_poly.entity_id
_entity_poly.type
_entity_poly.pdbx_seq_one_letter_code
_entity_poly.pdbx_strand_id
1 'polypeptide(L)'
;MRIGGVTGARDVTPRHWEKLASENNLDPERVVGQARRMAGLVLSNIEEAYSDVEPRIRDRILMLVDSANTKIDPTYDSASMTDDPMGMLSGLMPSAGEGRRL
;
A
#
# COMPACT_ATOMS: atom_id res chain seq x y z
N MET A 1 -10.29 1.13 11.63
CA MET A 1 -10.16 -0.13 10.86
C MET A 1 -9.16 -1.05 11.57
N ARG A 2 -9.33 -2.37 11.49
CA ARG A 2 -8.37 -3.37 12.04
C ARG A 2 -7.73 -4.14 10.89
N ILE A 3 -6.45 -4.48 11.02
CA ILE A 3 -5.72 -5.34 10.08
C ILE A 3 -5.16 -6.51 10.90
N GLY A 4 -5.57 -7.74 10.60
CA GLY A 4 -5.13 -8.93 11.33
C GLY A 4 -5.41 -8.91 12.85
N GLY A 5 -6.36 -8.09 13.30
CA GLY A 5 -6.69 -7.89 14.71
C GLY A 5 -5.95 -6.75 15.42
N VAL A 6 -5.04 -6.04 14.76
CA VAL A 6 -4.36 -4.86 15.33
C VAL A 6 -5.09 -3.57 15.01
N THR A 7 -5.13 -2.65 15.98
CA THR A 7 -5.62 -1.28 15.85
C THR A 7 -4.45 -0.30 15.87
N GLY A 8 -4.23 0.39 14.75
CA GLY A 8 -3.18 1.42 14.64
C GLY A 8 -2.14 1.05 13.59
N ALA A 9 -1.95 1.92 12.60
CA ALA A 9 -1.07 1.67 11.45
C ALA A 9 0.38 1.38 11.88
N ARG A 10 0.88 2.06 12.92
CA ARG A 10 2.24 1.91 13.46
C ARG A 10 2.61 0.52 13.99
N ASP A 11 1.62 -0.33 14.22
CA ASP A 11 1.81 -1.68 14.77
C ASP A 11 1.46 -2.77 13.75
N VAL A 12 1.06 -2.37 12.54
CA VAL A 12 0.81 -3.30 11.44
C VAL A 12 2.14 -3.80 10.88
N THR A 13 2.17 -5.10 10.57
CA THR A 13 3.33 -5.83 10.04
C THR A 13 2.87 -6.75 8.91
N PRO A 14 3.77 -7.35 8.11
CA PRO A 14 3.39 -8.34 7.10
C PRO A 14 2.46 -9.44 7.63
N ARG A 15 2.72 -9.94 8.84
CA ARG A 15 1.91 -11.00 9.45
C ARG A 15 0.46 -10.60 9.71
N HIS A 16 0.21 -9.31 9.98
CA HIS A 16 -1.16 -8.82 10.17
C HIS A 16 -1.91 -8.77 8.83
N TRP A 17 -1.22 -8.44 7.73
CA TRP A 17 -1.78 -8.50 6.37
C TRP A 17 -2.03 -9.93 5.91
N GLU A 18 -1.10 -10.84 6.19
CA GLU A 18 -1.25 -12.27 5.95
C GLU A 18 -2.50 -12.81 6.67
N LYS A 19 -2.63 -12.53 7.97
CA LYS A 19 -3.79 -12.94 8.75
C LYS A 19 -5.10 -12.38 8.20
N LEU A 20 -5.12 -11.09 7.83
CA LEU A 20 -6.27 -10.48 7.17
C LEU A 20 -6.64 -11.23 5.89
N ALA A 21 -5.67 -11.58 5.06
CA ALA A 21 -5.90 -12.31 3.82
C ALA A 21 -6.48 -13.71 4.09
N SER A 22 -5.90 -14.46 5.03
CA SER A 22 -6.38 -15.79 5.41
C SER A 22 -7.81 -15.76 5.96
N GLU A 23 -8.14 -14.79 6.81
CA GLU A 23 -9.48 -14.62 7.39
C GLU A 23 -10.55 -14.25 6.35
N ASN A 24 -10.15 -13.79 5.16
CA ASN A 24 -11.05 -13.32 4.11
C ASN A 24 -10.92 -14.14 2.80
N ASN A 25 -10.31 -15.34 2.85
CA ASN A 25 -10.12 -16.22 1.69
C ASN A 25 -9.40 -15.56 0.50
N LEU A 26 -8.45 -14.66 0.78
CA LEU A 26 -7.57 -14.05 -0.21
C LEU A 26 -6.21 -14.76 -0.27
N ASP A 27 -5.45 -14.53 -1.34
CA ASP A 27 -4.06 -14.97 -1.47
C ASP A 27 -3.15 -14.17 -0.50
N PRO A 28 -2.58 -14.82 0.54
CA PRO A 28 -1.78 -14.11 1.54
C PRO A 28 -0.48 -13.53 0.98
N GLU A 29 0.20 -14.24 0.07
CA GLU A 29 1.45 -13.77 -0.51
C GLU A 29 1.21 -12.52 -1.37
N ARG A 30 0.15 -12.53 -2.18
CA ARG A 30 -0.22 -11.38 -3.00
C ARG A 30 -0.60 -10.16 -2.15
N VAL A 31 -1.36 -10.36 -1.07
CA VAL A 31 -1.78 -9.27 -0.17
C VAL A 31 -0.57 -8.68 0.57
N VAL A 32 0.29 -9.53 1.13
CA VAL A 32 1.52 -9.09 1.83
C VAL A 32 2.45 -8.37 0.85
N GLY A 33 2.68 -8.93 -0.33
CA GLY A 33 3.51 -8.30 -1.36
C GLY A 33 2.98 -6.93 -1.78
N GLN A 34 1.66 -6.79 -1.94
CA GLN A 34 1.05 -5.50 -2.27
C GLN A 34 1.20 -4.48 -1.14
N ALA A 35 0.98 -4.88 0.12
CA ALA A 35 1.15 -3.99 1.26
C ALA A 35 2.59 -3.46 1.37
N ARG A 36 3.58 -4.33 1.16
CA ARG A 36 5.01 -3.98 1.18
C ARG A 36 5.39 -3.01 0.06
N ARG A 37 4.90 -3.25 -1.17
CA ARG A 37 5.12 -2.35 -2.30
C ARG A 37 4.49 -0.98 -2.05
N MET A 38 3.24 -0.94 -1.59
CA MET A 38 2.57 0.33 -1.29
C MET A 38 3.28 1.11 -0.18
N ALA A 39 3.76 0.45 0.87
CA ALA A 39 4.56 1.10 1.92
C ALA A 39 5.84 1.71 1.34
N GLY A 40 6.54 1.00 0.46
CA GLY A 40 7.71 1.53 -0.26
C GLY A 40 7.38 2.76 -1.10
N LEU A 41 6.33 2.68 -1.93
CA LEU A 41 5.86 3.81 -2.75
C LEU A 41 5.51 5.04 -1.91
N VAL A 42 4.82 4.86 -0.77
CA VAL A 42 4.50 6.00 0.11
C VAL A 42 5.77 6.65 0.60
N LEU A 43 6.73 5.88 1.13
CA LEU A 43 7.96 6.42 1.71
C LEU A 43 8.88 7.06 0.66
N SER A 44 8.92 6.54 -0.56
CA SER A 44 9.71 7.13 -1.65
C SER A 44 9.20 8.48 -2.13
N ASN A 45 7.92 8.80 -1.91
CA ASN A 45 7.25 9.96 -2.50
C ASN A 45 6.77 11.00 -1.47
N ILE A 46 6.90 10.71 -0.18
CA ILE A 46 6.26 11.50 0.85
C ILE A 46 6.83 12.92 0.98
N GLU A 47 8.12 13.11 0.73
CA GLU A 47 8.74 14.44 0.79
C GLU A 47 8.24 15.36 -0.32
N GLU A 48 8.12 14.85 -1.55
CA GLU A 48 7.58 15.58 -2.68
C GLU A 48 6.10 15.92 -2.46
N ALA A 49 5.31 14.94 -2.01
CA ALA A 49 3.86 15.10 -1.82
C ALA A 49 3.50 16.17 -0.79
N TYR A 50 4.40 16.48 0.15
CA TYR A 50 4.21 17.49 1.19
C TYR A 50 5.22 18.65 1.10
N SER A 51 5.82 18.86 -0.07
CA SER A 51 6.84 19.89 -0.29
C SER A 51 6.35 21.32 -0.01
N ASP A 52 5.08 21.61 -0.31
CA ASP A 52 4.44 22.92 -0.10
C ASP A 52 3.89 23.14 1.32
N VAL A 53 4.03 22.17 2.22
CA VAL A 53 3.56 22.29 3.61
C VAL A 53 4.58 23.00 4.48
N GLU A 54 4.09 23.82 5.42
CA GLU A 54 4.94 24.50 6.42
C GLU A 54 5.88 23.49 7.11
N PRO A 55 7.18 23.80 7.27
CA PRO A 55 8.19 22.83 7.67
C PRO A 55 7.87 22.05 8.96
N ARG A 56 7.40 22.71 10.02
CA ARG A 56 7.11 22.01 11.29
C ARG A 56 5.94 21.03 11.15
N ILE A 57 4.92 21.38 10.37
CA ILE A 57 3.79 20.50 10.08
C ILE A 57 4.24 19.35 9.18
N ARG A 58 5.01 19.64 8.12
CA ARG A 58 5.57 18.65 7.21
C ARG A 58 6.38 17.61 7.97
N ASP A 59 7.35 18.04 8.78
CA ASP A 59 8.23 17.13 9.52
C ASP A 59 7.42 16.22 10.47
N ARG A 60 6.32 16.74 11.05
CA ARG A 60 5.42 15.94 11.86
C ARG A 60 4.66 14.89 11.05
N ILE A 61 4.22 15.23 9.84
CA ILE A 61 3.57 14.30 8.91
C ILE A 61 4.56 13.21 8.49
N LEU A 62 5.76 13.58 8.06
CA LEU A 62 6.81 12.65 7.63
C LEU A 62 7.11 11.62 8.73
N MET A 63 7.28 12.08 9.97
CA MET A 63 7.52 11.20 11.13
C MET A 63 6.36 10.22 11.38
N LEU A 64 5.10 10.65 11.21
CA LEU A 64 3.93 9.77 11.39
C LEU A 64 3.80 8.76 10.25
N VAL A 65 4.08 9.18 9.02
CA VAL A 65 4.04 8.32 7.83
C VAL A 65 5.13 7.27 7.89
N ASP A 66 6.36 7.66 8.24
CA ASP A 66 7.46 6.72 8.47
C ASP A 66 7.05 5.67 9.53
N SER A 67 6.60 6.13 10.69
CA SER A 67 6.19 5.24 11.79
C SER A 67 5.08 4.26 11.39
N ALA A 68 4.19 4.64 10.46
CA ALA A 68 3.08 3.80 10.00
C ALA A 68 3.49 2.75 8.96
N ASN A 69 4.57 2.99 8.20
CA ASN A 69 4.93 2.17 7.05
C ASN A 69 6.17 1.30 7.29
N THR A 70 7.12 1.73 8.13
CA THR A 70 8.40 1.04 8.31
C THR A 70 8.25 -0.40 8.80
N LYS A 71 7.31 -0.69 9.71
CA LYS A 71 7.07 -2.06 10.21
C LYS A 71 6.39 -2.99 9.20
N ILE A 72 5.89 -2.45 8.08
CA ILE A 72 5.32 -3.24 6.98
C ILE A 72 6.45 -3.91 6.18
N ASP A 73 7.73 -3.61 6.43
CA ASP A 73 8.88 -4.13 5.68
C ASP A 73 8.81 -3.73 4.19
N PRO A 74 8.86 -2.42 3.91
CA PRO A 74 8.63 -1.87 2.58
C PRO A 74 9.61 -2.42 1.55
N THR A 75 9.09 -2.72 0.36
CA THR A 75 9.90 -3.04 -0.81
C THR A 75 9.97 -1.82 -1.70
N TYR A 76 11.18 -1.36 -1.98
CA TYR A 76 11.43 -0.24 -2.88
C TYR A 76 11.64 -0.79 -4.28
N ASP A 77 10.74 -0.49 -5.20
CA ASP A 77 10.98 -0.77 -6.60
C ASP A 77 12.11 0.15 -7.08
N SER A 78 13.20 -0.44 -7.56
CA SER A 78 14.26 0.29 -8.24
C SER A 78 13.86 0.74 -9.66
N ALA A 79 12.64 0.40 -10.09
CA ALA A 79 12.10 0.78 -11.38
C ALA A 79 11.39 2.12 -11.27
N SER A 80 11.80 3.04 -12.12
CA SER A 80 11.32 4.41 -12.27
C SER A 80 9.81 4.56 -12.21
N MET A 81 9.37 5.76 -11.81
CA MET A 81 8.01 6.31 -11.97
C MET A 81 7.55 6.36 -13.45
N THR A 82 7.49 5.21 -14.13
CA THR A 82 7.05 5.09 -15.52
C THR A 82 5.97 4.03 -15.70
N ASP A 83 5.74 3.17 -14.70
CA ASP A 83 4.60 2.26 -14.73
C ASP A 83 3.38 2.94 -14.12
N ASP A 84 2.50 3.35 -15.02
CA ASP A 84 1.23 4.02 -14.81
C ASP A 84 0.43 3.40 -13.64
N PRO A 85 0.17 4.13 -12.54
CA PRO A 85 -0.58 3.62 -11.38
C PRO A 85 -2.00 3.17 -11.73
N MET A 86 -2.55 3.60 -12.88
CA MET A 86 -3.84 3.15 -13.39
C MET A 86 -3.83 1.70 -13.92
N GLY A 87 -2.67 1.18 -14.34
CA GLY A 87 -2.52 -0.19 -14.84
C GLY A 87 -2.73 -1.24 -13.75
N MET A 88 -2.29 -0.96 -12.52
CA MET A 88 -2.38 -1.88 -11.38
C MET A 88 -3.83 -2.04 -10.86
N LEU A 89 -4.67 -1.01 -10.99
CA LEU A 89 -6.09 -1.05 -10.61
C LEU A 89 -6.95 -1.81 -11.63
N SER A 90 -6.51 -1.86 -12.90
CA SER A 90 -7.22 -2.55 -13.98
C SER A 90 -7.24 -4.08 -13.79
N GLY A 91 -6.27 -4.65 -13.06
CA GLY A 91 -6.21 -6.09 -12.74
C GLY A 91 -7.14 -6.55 -11.62
N LEU A 92 -7.93 -5.66 -11.02
CA LEU A 92 -8.87 -5.94 -9.92
C LEU A 92 -10.34 -5.86 -10.33
N MET A 93 -10.63 -5.46 -11.57
CA MET A 93 -11.98 -5.48 -12.12
C MET A 93 -12.17 -6.73 -12.97
N PRO A 94 -13.22 -7.55 -12.76
CA PRO A 94 -13.57 -8.58 -13.74
C PRO A 94 -13.90 -7.87 -15.05
N SER A 95 -13.22 -8.29 -16.13
CA SER A 95 -13.48 -7.83 -17.50
C SER A 95 -14.99 -7.86 -17.75
N ALA A 96 -15.58 -6.69 -17.99
CA ALA A 96 -17.00 -6.57 -18.26
C ALA A 96 -17.29 -7.22 -19.61
N GLY A 97 -17.66 -8.49 -19.55
CA GLY A 97 -18.50 -9.20 -20.51
C GLY A 97 -18.09 -9.09 -21.98
N GLU A 98 -17.48 -10.16 -22.49
CA GLU A 98 -17.78 -10.62 -23.84
C GLU A 98 -19.30 -10.82 -23.97
N GLY A 99 -19.96 -9.79 -24.48
CA GLY A 99 -21.35 -9.82 -24.91
C GLY A 99 -21.47 -10.68 -26.16
N ARG A 100 -21.57 -11.99 -25.96
CA ARG A 100 -22.13 -12.93 -26.93
C ARG A 100 -23.59 -12.56 -27.21
N ARG A 101 -23.92 -12.23 -28.47
CA ARG A 101 -25.24 -12.29 -29.17
C ARG A 101 -25.17 -11.35 -30.39
N LEU A 102 -25.52 -11.70 -31.63
CA LEU A 102 -26.24 -12.83 -32.24
C LEU A 102 -25.59 -13.17 -33.59
#